data_AF-A0A9P4UBT8-F1
#
_entry.id   AF-A0A9P4UBT8-F1
#
_cell.length_a   1.000
_cell.length_b   1.000
_cell.length_c   1.000
_cell.angle_alpha   90.00
_cell.angle_beta   90.00
_cell.angle_gamma   90.00
#
_symmetry.space_group_name_H-M   'P 1'
#
loop_
_entity.id
_entity.type
_entity.pdbx_description
1 polymer ?
#
loop_
_entity_poly.entity_id
_entity_poly.type
_entity_poly.pdbx_seq_one_letter_code
_entity_poly.pdbx_strand_id
1 'polypeptide(L)'
;MSRTSVFTTCTPLPAGITRQSVLDMYHAHTEMIEVNPLVIERFKCKAPSYAPAEEYYATWYTIKDADKVNYLPGGLASSSVSYHACFHDLPDGLQTHVYAPLGLDIRAKWTVGGSLPGEPKPPAELGIGAPREGLYIREDVRMKCNIMMMGFVKKTFKESHSTMVGRLVEKAHVLESRQANERL
;
A
#
# COMPACT_ATOMS: atom_id res chain seq x y z
N MET A 1 -8.60 13.98 20.87
CA MET A 1 -7.22 13.48 21.10
C MET A 1 -6.80 12.64 19.90
N SER A 2 -5.63 12.91 19.30
CA SER A 2 -5.03 12.04 18.29
C SER A 2 -4.33 10.86 18.95
N ARG A 3 -4.46 9.65 18.39
CA ARG A 3 -3.76 8.45 18.87
C ARG A 3 -2.87 7.90 17.76
N THR A 4 -1.67 7.47 18.14
CA THR A 4 -0.78 6.70 17.26
C THR A 4 -1.08 5.22 17.42
N SER A 5 -1.28 4.52 16.31
CA SER A 5 -1.35 3.06 16.23
C SER A 5 -0.20 2.58 15.37
N VAL A 6 0.46 1.52 15.85
CA VAL A 6 1.47 0.79 15.08
C VAL A 6 0.95 -0.63 14.89
N PHE A 7 1.02 -1.15 13.68
CA PHE A 7 0.63 -2.51 13.38
C PHE A 7 1.42 -3.05 12.19
N THR A 8 1.59 -4.36 12.15
CA THR A 8 2.20 -5.08 11.04
C THR A 8 1.16 -6.04 10.46
N THR A 9 1.05 -6.07 9.15
CA THR A 9 0.18 -7.00 8.43
C THR A 9 1.03 -7.85 7.49
N CYS A 10 0.87 -9.18 7.54
CA CYS A 10 1.47 -10.10 6.58
C CYS A 10 0.38 -10.72 5.72
N THR A 11 0.45 -10.52 4.41
CA THR A 11 -0.51 -11.06 3.43
C THR A 11 0.18 -12.11 2.56
N PRO A 12 -0.17 -13.41 2.65
CA PRO A 12 0.40 -14.45 1.82
C PRO A 12 0.20 -14.16 0.33
N LEU A 13 1.21 -14.44 -0.49
CA LEU A 13 1.12 -14.37 -1.94
C LEU A 13 0.83 -15.75 -2.53
N PRO A 14 0.02 -15.84 -3.59
CA PRO A 14 -0.18 -17.08 -4.32
C PRO A 14 1.11 -17.62 -4.94
N ALA A 15 1.13 -18.92 -5.23
CA ALA A 15 2.21 -19.55 -5.98
C ALA A 15 2.34 -18.92 -7.38
N GLY A 16 3.56 -18.89 -7.92
CA GLY A 16 3.86 -18.29 -9.23
C GLY A 16 4.20 -16.80 -9.19
N ILE A 17 3.89 -16.09 -8.11
CA ILE A 17 4.35 -14.71 -7.91
C ILE A 17 5.84 -14.70 -7.55
N THR A 18 6.61 -13.89 -8.28
CA THR A 18 8.04 -13.67 -7.99
C THR A 18 8.24 -12.44 -7.12
N ARG A 19 9.35 -12.42 -6.37
CA ARG A 19 9.74 -11.24 -5.58
C ARG A 19 9.90 -9.98 -6.46
N GLN A 20 10.46 -10.14 -7.65
CA GLN A 20 10.63 -9.04 -8.59
C GLN A 20 9.28 -8.47 -9.03
N SER A 21 8.29 -9.31 -9.35
CA SER A 21 6.95 -8.84 -9.74
C SER A 21 6.27 -8.01 -8.65
N VAL A 22 6.53 -8.31 -7.38
CA VAL A 22 6.01 -7.53 -6.25
C VAL A 22 6.75 -6.19 -6.13
N LEU A 23 8.08 -6.18 -6.29
CA LEU A 23 8.88 -4.95 -6.31
C LEU A 23 8.48 -4.03 -7.48
N ASP A 24 8.31 -4.59 -8.68
CA ASP A 24 7.87 -3.85 -9.86
C ASP A 24 6.50 -3.20 -9.62
N MET A 25 5.59 -3.90 -8.94
CA MET A 25 4.30 -3.35 -8.54
C MET A 25 4.45 -2.21 -7.51
N TYR A 26 5.33 -2.35 -6.51
CA TYR A 26 5.58 -1.27 -5.56
C TYR A 26 6.11 0.00 -6.22
N HIS A 27 7.07 -0.13 -7.13
CA HIS A 27 7.68 0.99 -7.84
C HIS A 27 6.75 1.57 -8.92
N ALA A 28 5.71 0.83 -9.31
CA ALA A 28 4.59 1.35 -10.10
C ALA A 28 3.64 2.21 -9.24
N HIS A 29 4.12 3.35 -8.72
CA HIS A 29 3.39 4.24 -7.80
C HIS A 29 1.95 4.55 -8.23
N THR A 30 1.74 4.76 -9.53
CA THR A 30 0.42 5.02 -10.09
C THR A 30 -0.54 3.87 -9.81
N GLU A 31 -0.09 2.64 -10.04
CA GLU A 31 -0.91 1.47 -9.79
C GLU A 31 -1.13 1.27 -8.29
N MET A 32 -0.09 1.49 -7.47
CA MET A 32 -0.19 1.44 -6.00
C MET A 32 -1.26 2.40 -5.46
N ILE A 33 -1.33 3.62 -6.01
CA ILE A 33 -2.37 4.58 -5.66
C ILE A 33 -3.75 4.04 -6.08
N GLU A 34 -3.87 3.56 -7.32
CA GLU A 34 -5.13 3.06 -7.87
C GLU A 34 -5.60 1.73 -7.26
N VAL A 35 -4.81 1.06 -6.41
CA VAL A 35 -5.27 -0.10 -5.64
C VAL A 35 -6.40 0.29 -4.69
N ASN A 36 -6.39 1.51 -4.15
CA ASN A 36 -7.48 2.00 -3.32
C ASN A 36 -8.68 2.36 -4.21
N PRO A 37 -9.81 1.63 -4.13
CA PRO A 37 -10.98 1.86 -4.98
C PRO A 37 -11.68 3.18 -4.70
N LEU A 38 -11.32 3.89 -3.62
CA LEU A 38 -11.81 5.22 -3.33
C LEU A 38 -11.13 6.28 -4.19
N VAL A 39 -9.92 6.02 -4.73
CA VAL A 39 -9.22 6.98 -5.56
C VAL A 39 -10.01 7.25 -6.84
N ILE A 40 -10.33 8.51 -7.09
CA ILE A 40 -10.98 8.97 -8.33
C ILE A 40 -10.02 9.76 -9.22
N GLU A 41 -9.06 10.48 -8.63
CA GLU A 41 -8.07 11.25 -9.38
C GLU A 41 -6.72 11.20 -8.66
N ARG A 42 -5.62 11.27 -9.42
CA ARG A 42 -4.28 11.50 -8.87
C ARG A 42 -3.48 12.39 -9.83
N PHE A 43 -2.62 13.22 -9.27
CA PHE A 43 -1.73 14.11 -10.03
C PHE A 43 -0.35 14.09 -9.40
N LYS A 44 0.70 13.90 -10.20
CA LYS A 44 2.07 14.08 -9.72
C LYS A 44 2.28 15.55 -9.38
N CYS A 45 2.84 15.84 -8.21
CA CYS A 45 3.05 17.21 -7.72
C CYS A 45 4.45 17.38 -7.14
N LYS A 46 4.78 18.61 -6.73
CA LYS A 46 5.99 18.90 -5.96
C LYS A 46 5.73 18.62 -4.48
N ALA A 47 6.81 18.39 -3.74
CA ALA A 47 6.74 18.31 -2.28
C ALA A 47 6.03 19.56 -1.72
N PRO A 48 5.01 19.40 -0.87
CA PRO A 48 4.34 20.52 -0.22
C PRO A 48 5.27 21.21 0.78
N SER A 49 4.99 22.46 1.12
CA SER A 49 5.86 23.26 2.01
C SER A 49 5.99 22.72 3.44
N TYR A 50 5.06 21.85 3.86
CA TYR A 50 5.10 21.18 5.17
C TYR A 50 5.81 19.81 5.12
N ALA A 51 6.29 19.38 3.96
CA ALA A 51 7.05 18.14 3.83
C ALA A 51 8.37 18.24 4.63
N PRO A 52 8.72 17.22 5.41
CA PRO A 52 10.01 17.17 6.09
C PRO A 52 11.15 17.00 5.07
N ALA A 53 12.36 17.43 5.45
CA ALA A 53 13.54 17.36 4.59
C ALA A 53 13.90 15.92 4.16
N GLU A 54 13.56 14.92 4.97
CA GLU A 54 13.78 13.50 4.66
C GLU A 54 13.01 13.01 3.43
N GLU A 55 11.91 13.68 3.07
CA GLU A 55 11.05 13.31 1.93
C GLU A 55 11.37 14.11 0.66
N TYR A 56 12.47 14.87 0.66
CA TYR A 56 12.84 15.74 -0.45
C TYR A 56 13.01 14.99 -1.78
N TYR A 57 13.58 13.78 -1.73
CA TYR A 57 13.78 12.92 -2.91
C TYR A 57 12.62 11.96 -3.18
N ALA A 58 11.55 12.01 -2.39
CA ALA A 58 10.38 11.18 -2.62
C ALA A 58 9.58 11.69 -3.84
N THR A 59 8.83 10.78 -4.46
CA THR A 59 7.88 11.14 -5.53
C THR A 59 6.55 11.53 -4.91
N TRP A 60 6.07 12.74 -5.21
CA TRP A 60 4.86 13.31 -4.60
C TRP A 60 3.66 13.25 -5.53
N TYR A 61 2.51 12.96 -4.92
CA TYR A 61 1.21 12.95 -5.58
C TYR A 61 0.17 13.70 -4.74
N THR A 62 -0.69 14.43 -5.43
CA THR A 62 -1.99 14.84 -4.91
C THR A 62 -3.00 13.78 -5.32
N ILE A 63 -3.65 13.16 -4.35
CA ILE A 63 -4.63 12.09 -4.55
C ILE A 63 -5.99 12.61 -4.10
N LYS A 64 -7.02 12.25 -4.85
CA LYS A 64 -8.40 12.60 -4.57
C LYS A 64 -9.21 11.34 -4.45
N ASP A 65 -9.82 11.14 -3.29
CA ASP A 65 -10.70 10.01 -3.02
C ASP A 65 -12.16 10.47 -3.09
N ALA A 66 -13.03 9.61 -3.63
CA ALA A 66 -14.46 9.76 -3.50
C ALA A 66 -14.89 9.50 -2.05
N ASP A 67 -15.68 10.42 -1.51
CA ASP A 67 -16.30 10.32 -0.20
C ASP A 67 -17.53 9.41 -0.26
N LYS A 68 -17.30 8.14 -0.64
CA LYS A 68 -18.29 7.07 -0.43
C LYS A 68 -18.26 6.56 1.00
N VAL A 69 -17.32 7.04 1.81
CA VAL A 69 -17.22 6.68 3.21
C VAL A 69 -17.00 7.93 4.03
N ASN A 70 -18.08 8.37 4.68
CA ASN A 70 -18.20 9.10 5.94
C ASN A 70 -16.87 9.40 6.70
N TYR A 71 -15.90 10.06 6.07
CA TYR A 71 -14.80 10.70 6.79
C TYR A 71 -15.36 11.83 7.67
N LEU A 72 -16.54 12.33 7.28
CA LEU A 72 -17.32 13.33 7.98
C LEU A 72 -18.60 12.70 8.56
N PRO A 73 -18.83 12.75 9.88
CA PRO A 73 -20.15 12.51 10.44
C PRO A 73 -21.10 13.62 9.95
N GLY A 74 -22.04 13.31 9.04
CA GLY A 74 -22.99 14.33 8.58
C GLY A 74 -23.71 14.10 7.23
N GLY A 75 -23.29 13.14 6.40
CA GLY A 75 -24.13 12.57 5.33
C GLY A 75 -24.74 13.51 4.27
N LEU A 76 -24.24 14.74 4.08
CA LEU A 76 -24.86 15.73 3.18
C LEU A 76 -23.84 16.53 2.37
N ALA A 77 -23.03 15.84 1.56
CA ALA A 77 -22.48 16.31 0.27
C ALA A 77 -21.55 15.22 -0.26
N SER A 78 -21.58 14.94 -1.56
CA SER A 78 -20.51 14.18 -2.20
C SER A 78 -19.26 15.05 -2.24
N SER A 79 -18.50 15.08 -1.13
CA SER A 79 -17.29 15.89 -1.00
C SER A 79 -16.06 15.03 -1.21
N SER A 80 -15.60 14.89 -2.46
CA SER A 80 -14.29 14.28 -2.71
C SER A 80 -13.20 14.90 -1.84
N VAL A 81 -12.33 14.08 -1.26
CA VAL A 81 -11.27 14.55 -0.37
C VAL A 81 -9.93 14.53 -1.11
N SER A 82 -9.23 15.67 -1.12
CA SER A 82 -7.88 15.77 -1.71
C SER A 82 -6.82 15.76 -0.61
N TYR A 83 -5.77 14.99 -0.82
CA TYR A 83 -4.66 14.82 0.11
C TYR A 83 -3.33 14.63 -0.61
N HIS A 84 -2.23 14.71 0.12
CA HIS A 84 -0.89 14.50 -0.44
C HIS A 84 -0.33 13.17 0.04
N ALA A 85 0.39 12.50 -0.84
CA ALA A 85 1.17 11.31 -0.48
C ALA A 85 2.52 11.33 -1.18
N CYS A 86 3.55 10.85 -0.49
CA CYS A 86 4.87 10.65 -1.07
C CYS A 86 5.23 9.16 -1.09
N PHE A 87 5.99 8.77 -2.11
CA PHE A 87 6.45 7.42 -2.37
C PHE A 87 7.97 7.43 -2.52
N HIS A 88 8.63 6.54 -1.79
CA HIS A 88 10.08 6.40 -1.79
C HIS A 88 10.44 4.94 -2.03
N ASP A 89 10.96 4.67 -3.22
CA ASP A 89 11.38 3.35 -3.64
C ASP A 89 12.60 2.89 -2.83
N LEU A 90 12.50 1.70 -2.27
CA LEU A 90 13.62 1.01 -1.64
C LEU A 90 14.06 -0.16 -2.53
N PRO A 91 15.33 -0.61 -2.42
CA PRO A 91 15.79 -1.80 -3.15
C PRO A 91 14.98 -3.07 -2.83
N ASP A 92 14.44 -3.16 -1.61
CA ASP A 92 13.71 -4.31 -1.08
C ASP A 92 12.21 -4.02 -0.83
N GLY A 93 11.70 -2.87 -1.30
CA GLY A 93 10.35 -2.47 -0.98
C GLY A 93 9.99 -1.04 -1.36
N LEU A 94 9.06 -0.47 -0.59
CA LEU A 94 8.54 0.88 -0.78
C LEU A 94 8.21 1.52 0.57
N GLN A 95 8.52 2.79 0.71
CA GLN A 95 8.02 3.62 1.81
C GLN A 95 7.00 4.62 1.29
N THR A 96 5.91 4.78 2.03
CA THR A 96 4.87 5.76 1.72
C THR A 96 4.57 6.63 2.93
N HIS A 97 4.29 7.91 2.68
CA HIS A 97 3.75 8.81 3.70
C HIS A 97 2.52 9.53 3.15
N VAL A 98 1.38 9.37 3.83
CA VAL A 98 0.08 9.95 3.47
C VAL A 98 -0.30 11.05 4.47
N TYR A 99 -0.66 12.21 3.93
CA TYR A 99 -1.11 13.40 4.65
C TYR A 99 -2.57 13.70 4.29
N ALA A 100 -3.51 13.11 5.03
CA ALA A 100 -4.94 13.26 4.80
C ALA A 100 -5.61 14.22 5.81
N PRO A 101 -6.80 14.75 5.50
CA PRO A 101 -7.51 15.67 6.39
C PRO A 101 -7.82 15.11 7.77
N LEU A 102 -8.23 16.01 8.68
CA LEU A 102 -8.51 15.68 10.09
C LEU A 102 -7.29 15.15 10.87
N GLY A 103 -6.08 15.48 10.39
CA GLY A 103 -4.82 15.08 11.02
C GLY A 103 -4.51 13.60 10.88
N LEU A 104 -4.99 12.98 9.79
CA LEU A 104 -4.62 11.62 9.43
C LEU A 104 -3.24 11.63 8.77
N ASP A 105 -2.29 11.02 9.45
CA ASP A 105 -0.88 10.90 9.05
C ASP A 105 -0.54 9.41 9.07
N ILE A 106 -0.08 8.88 7.94
CA ILE A 106 0.19 7.45 7.81
C ILE A 106 1.54 7.23 7.14
N ARG A 107 2.47 6.65 7.90
CA ARG A 107 3.73 6.15 7.38
C ARG A 107 3.64 4.64 7.26
N ALA A 108 3.95 4.10 6.09
CA ALA A 108 3.98 2.66 5.85
C ALA A 108 5.28 2.24 5.15
N LYS A 109 5.81 1.08 5.56
CA LYS A 109 6.88 0.39 4.86
C LYS A 109 6.32 -0.93 4.31
N TRP A 110 6.46 -1.11 3.00
CA TRP A 110 6.05 -2.30 2.27
C TRP A 110 7.28 -3.11 1.90
N THR A 111 7.32 -4.38 2.24
CA THR A 111 8.42 -5.30 1.90
C THR A 111 7.91 -6.66 1.48
N VAL A 112 8.76 -7.41 0.79
CA VAL A 112 8.49 -8.80 0.42
C VAL A 112 9.22 -9.73 1.38
N GLY A 113 8.46 -10.47 2.18
CA GLY A 113 9.00 -11.47 3.10
C GLY A 113 8.90 -12.90 2.54
N GLY A 114 9.49 -13.83 3.28
CA GLY A 114 9.42 -15.26 2.98
C GLY A 114 10.49 -15.71 1.98
N SER A 115 10.33 -16.95 1.52
CA SER A 115 11.30 -17.64 0.67
C SER A 115 10.58 -18.58 -0.28
N LEU A 116 11.03 -18.64 -1.54
CA LEU A 116 10.59 -19.62 -2.51
C LEU A 116 11.26 -20.99 -2.26
N PRO A 117 10.71 -22.10 -2.81
CA PRO A 117 11.37 -23.40 -2.74
C PRO A 117 12.81 -23.34 -3.28
N GLY A 118 13.79 -23.75 -2.46
CA GLY A 118 15.21 -23.70 -2.79
C GLY A 118 15.95 -22.44 -2.33
N GLU A 119 15.25 -21.39 -1.89
CA GLU A 119 15.88 -20.23 -1.25
C GLU A 119 16.14 -20.48 0.25
N PRO A 120 17.21 -19.90 0.83
CA PRO A 120 17.40 -19.91 2.27
C PRO A 120 16.21 -19.29 3.00
N LYS A 121 15.65 -20.00 3.99
CA LYS A 121 14.55 -19.47 4.79
C LYS A 121 15.09 -18.38 5.72
N PRO A 122 14.55 -17.14 5.68
CA PRO A 122 14.93 -16.11 6.64
C PRO A 122 14.50 -16.50 8.06
N PRO A 123 15.16 -15.97 9.10
CA PRO A 123 14.73 -16.16 10.48
C PRO A 123 13.26 -15.78 10.67
N ALA A 124 12.51 -16.59 11.40
CA ALA A 124 11.11 -16.30 11.69
C ALA A 124 11.01 -15.11 12.65
N GLU A 125 10.33 -14.05 12.23
CA GLU A 125 9.97 -12.93 13.11
C GLU A 125 8.73 -13.28 13.95
N LEU A 126 8.87 -13.22 15.26
CA LEU A 126 7.79 -13.57 16.20
C LEU A 126 6.77 -12.43 16.29
N GLY A 127 5.48 -12.79 16.33
CA GLY A 127 4.39 -11.85 16.60
C GLY A 127 3.84 -11.08 15.39
N ILE A 128 4.40 -11.24 14.19
CA ILE A 128 3.91 -10.57 12.97
C ILE A 128 2.90 -11.41 12.15
N GLY A 129 2.66 -12.66 12.54
CA GLY A 129 1.73 -13.56 11.85
C GLY A 129 2.17 -13.93 10.42
N ALA A 130 3.47 -13.91 10.14
CA ALA A 130 4.00 -14.24 8.83
C ALA A 130 3.70 -15.70 8.43
N PRO A 131 3.36 -15.96 7.16
CA PRO A 131 3.23 -17.31 6.63
C PRO A 131 4.52 -18.12 6.81
N ARG A 132 4.37 -19.43 7.05
CA ARG A 132 5.51 -20.35 7.22
C ARG A 132 6.29 -20.60 5.94
N GLU A 133 5.61 -20.49 4.80
CA GLU A 133 6.14 -20.84 3.48
C GLU A 133 5.59 -19.89 2.41
N GLY A 134 6.32 -19.80 1.30
CA GLY A 134 5.98 -18.90 0.20
C GLY A 134 6.40 -17.46 0.47
N LEU A 135 6.15 -16.62 -0.53
CA LEU A 135 6.32 -15.18 -0.41
C LEU A 135 5.10 -14.56 0.27
N TYR A 136 5.30 -13.44 0.93
CA TYR A 136 4.22 -12.63 1.47
C TYR A 136 4.56 -11.15 1.38
N ILE A 137 3.52 -10.33 1.29
CA ILE A 137 3.64 -8.89 1.45
C ILE A 137 3.60 -8.58 2.93
N ARG A 138 4.59 -7.85 3.41
CA ARG A 138 4.61 -7.26 4.74
C ARG A 138 4.38 -5.78 4.63
N GLU A 139 3.46 -5.28 5.45
CA GLU A 139 3.22 -3.85 5.62
C GLU A 139 3.40 -3.50 7.10
N ASP A 140 4.36 -2.64 7.40
CA ASP A 140 4.54 -2.04 8.72
C ASP A 140 3.99 -0.60 8.71
N VAL A 141 2.93 -0.36 9.47
CA VAL A 141 2.21 0.92 9.48
C VAL A 141 2.39 1.62 10.82
N ARG A 142 2.74 2.90 10.76
CA ARG A 142 2.61 3.86 11.84
C ARG A 142 1.60 4.91 11.43
N MET A 143 0.43 4.87 12.05
CA MET A 143 -0.68 5.76 11.76
C MET A 143 -0.99 6.65 12.95
N LYS A 144 -1.15 7.95 12.72
CA LYS A 144 -1.68 8.91 13.67
C LYS A 144 -3.01 9.43 13.14
N CYS A 145 -4.08 9.23 13.91
CA CYS A 145 -5.41 9.73 13.54
C CYS A 145 -6.28 10.01 14.78
N ASN A 146 -7.44 10.64 14.59
CA ASN A 146 -8.47 10.71 15.63
C ASN A 146 -8.96 9.28 15.95
N ILE A 147 -9.16 8.97 17.23
CA ILE A 147 -9.56 7.63 17.73
C ILE A 147 -10.82 7.11 17.02
N MET A 148 -11.75 8.02 16.70
CA MET A 148 -13.01 7.69 16.02
C MET A 148 -12.80 7.13 14.60
N MET A 149 -11.73 7.52 13.91
CA MET A 149 -11.43 7.09 12.53
C MET A 149 -10.54 5.85 12.45
N MET A 150 -9.97 5.41 13.57
CA MET A 150 -8.99 4.32 13.63
C MET A 150 -9.52 3.00 13.03
N GLY A 151 -10.77 2.65 13.32
CA GLY A 151 -11.39 1.41 12.83
C GLY A 151 -11.63 1.43 11.32
N PHE A 152 -12.10 2.57 10.80
CA PHE A 152 -12.33 2.75 9.37
C PHE A 152 -11.02 2.65 8.59
N VAL A 153 -9.98 3.38 9.01
CA VAL A 153 -8.72 3.38 8.27
C VAL A 153 -8.06 2.00 8.28
N LYS A 154 -8.11 1.26 9.41
CA LYS A 154 -7.65 -0.14 9.46
C LYS A 154 -8.38 -1.05 8.46
N LYS A 155 -9.68 -0.84 8.27
CA LYS A 155 -10.47 -1.59 7.28
C LYS A 155 -10.01 -1.26 5.85
N THR A 156 -9.81 0.02 5.53
CA THR A 156 -9.31 0.46 4.23
C THR A 156 -7.93 -0.12 3.92
N PHE A 157 -7.04 -0.17 4.92
CA PHE A 157 -5.75 -0.86 4.78
C PHE A 157 -5.95 -2.31 4.38
N LYS A 158 -6.76 -3.08 5.13
CA LYS A 158 -7.00 -4.49 4.83
C LYS A 158 -7.60 -4.72 3.43
N GLU A 159 -8.50 -3.86 2.99
CA GLU A 159 -9.09 -3.92 1.65
C GLU A 159 -8.04 -3.66 0.56
N SER A 160 -7.18 -2.64 0.75
CA SER A 160 -6.07 -2.35 -0.16
C SER A 160 -5.14 -3.56 -0.35
N HIS A 161 -4.83 -4.31 0.71
CA HIS A 161 -4.00 -5.52 0.62
C HIS A 161 -4.64 -6.58 -0.26
N SER A 162 -5.93 -6.84 -0.07
CA SER A 162 -6.66 -7.83 -0.85
C SER A 162 -6.67 -7.47 -2.34
N THR A 163 -6.90 -6.20 -2.66
CA THR A 163 -6.90 -5.71 -4.04
C THR A 163 -5.52 -5.78 -4.67
N MET A 164 -4.47 -5.44 -3.93
CA MET A 164 -3.09 -5.52 -4.40
C MET A 164 -2.69 -6.97 -4.73
N VAL A 165 -3.03 -7.94 -3.87
CA VAL A 165 -2.82 -9.36 -4.16
C VAL A 165 -3.61 -9.79 -5.40
N GLY A 166 -4.86 -9.35 -5.54
CA GLY A 166 -5.67 -9.61 -6.73
C GLY A 166 -4.98 -9.11 -8.02
N ARG A 167 -4.47 -7.89 -8.02
CA ARG A 167 -3.74 -7.33 -9.17
C ARG A 167 -2.47 -8.08 -9.52
N LEU A 168 -1.72 -8.57 -8.52
CA LEU A 168 -0.56 -9.41 -8.75
C LEU A 168 -0.94 -10.72 -9.45
N VAL A 169 -2.03 -11.35 -9.01
CA VAL A 169 -2.55 -12.58 -9.61
C VAL A 169 -3.00 -12.35 -11.05
N GLU A 170 -3.74 -11.28 -11.31
CA GLU A 170 -4.16 -10.91 -12.66
C GLU A 170 -2.96 -10.66 -13.58
N LYS A 171 -1.96 -9.90 -13.13
CA LYS A 171 -0.74 -9.67 -13.88
C LYS A 171 0.03 -10.96 -14.18
N ALA A 172 0.13 -11.86 -13.20
CA ALA A 172 0.77 -13.16 -13.40
C ALA A 172 0.05 -13.98 -14.46
N HIS A 173 -1.28 -14.08 -14.41
CA HIS A 173 -2.06 -14.80 -15.42
C HIS A 173 -1.92 -14.21 -16.83
N VAL A 174 -1.85 -12.88 -16.96
CA VAL A 174 -1.63 -12.22 -18.26
C VAL A 174 -0.24 -12.55 -18.81
N LEU A 175 0.79 -12.54 -17.97
CA LEU A 175 2.16 -12.89 -18.38
C LEU A 175 2.28 -14.35 -18.81
N GLU A 176 1.69 -15.28 -18.04
CA GLU A 176 1.65 -16.70 -18.40
C GLU A 176 0.91 -16.92 -19.72
N SER A 177 -0.25 -16.27 -19.91
CA SER A 177 -1.04 -16.39 -21.14
C SER A 177 -0.28 -15.87 -22.37
N ARG A 178 0.47 -14.76 -22.22
CA ARG A 178 1.32 -14.22 -23.30
C ARG A 178 2.45 -15.17 -23.65
N GLN A 179 3.14 -15.72 -22.65
CA GLN A 179 4.21 -16.69 -22.87
C GLN A 179 3.70 -17.99 -23.50
N ALA A 180 2.48 -18.43 -23.18
CA ALA A 180 1.85 -19.58 -23.81
C ALA A 180 1.53 -19.32 -25.29
N ASN A 181 1.02 -18.13 -25.61
CA ASN A 181 0.71 -17.73 -27.00
C ASN A 181 1.96 -17.55 -27.87
N GLU A 182 3.09 -17.09 -27.32
CA GLU A 182 4.35 -16.95 -28.05
C GLU A 182 5.05 -18.31 -28.33
N ARG A 183 4.59 -19.39 -27.68
CA ARG A 183 5.11 -20.75 -27.87
C ARG A 183 4.29 -21.57 -28.89
N LEU A 184 3.21 -21.00 -29.43
CA LEU A 184 2.35 -21.57 -30.47
C LEU A 184 2.68 -20.96 -31.83
#